data_AF-A0A962B2D6-F1
#
_entry.id   AF-A0A962B2D6-F1
#
_cell.length_a   1.000
_cell.length_b   1.000
_cell.length_c   1.000
_cell.angle_alpha   90.00
_cell.angle_beta   90.00
_cell.angle_gamma   90.00
#
_symmetry.space_group_name_H-M   'P 1'
#
loop_
_entity.id
_entity.type
_entity.pdbx_description
1 polymer ?
#
loop_
_entity_poly.entity_id
_entity_poly.type
_entity_poly.pdbx_seq_one_letter_code
_entity_poly.pdbx_strand_id
1 'polypeptide(L)'
;MHPAYSVILFTTASGAGYGLIVLAALAATFGLVPPTRWLGLVVFGLGLGMVTAGLLSSTFHLGRPERAWRAVSQWRTSWLSREGVAAIVTYAPAGLLGLTWIVVERLGVIGGLLAIATAAAALFTVYCTGMIYAALRTVRQWHQPLVAPIYIV
;
A
#
# COMPACT_ATOMS: atom_id res chain seq x y z
N MET A 1 -17.77 7.68 17.83
CA MET A 1 -16.30 7.49 17.71
C MET A 1 -15.66 8.83 17.37
N HIS A 2 -14.54 9.18 17.99
CA HIS A 2 -13.70 10.32 17.58
C HIS A 2 -12.44 9.76 16.92
N PRO A 3 -12.42 9.59 15.58
CA PRO A 3 -11.28 9.01 14.90
C PRO A 3 -10.06 9.93 15.04
N ALA A 4 -8.89 9.33 15.27
CA ALA A 4 -7.65 10.08 15.28
C ALA A 4 -7.34 10.59 13.85
N TYR A 5 -7.10 11.89 13.69
CA TYR A 5 -6.79 12.49 12.39
C TYR A 5 -5.59 11.83 11.71
N SER A 6 -4.62 11.34 12.50
CA SER A 6 -3.47 10.58 12.02
C SER A 6 -3.85 9.30 11.29
N VAL A 7 -4.92 8.62 11.72
CA VAL A 7 -5.43 7.39 11.10
C VAL A 7 -6.17 7.70 9.81
N ILE A 8 -6.93 8.80 9.78
CA ILE A 8 -7.59 9.27 8.55
C ILE A 8 -6.55 9.64 7.50
N LEU A 9 -5.54 10.42 7.89
CA LEU A 9 -4.44 10.79 6.99
C LEU A 9 -3.68 9.55 6.53
N PHE A 10 -3.43 8.59 7.43
CA PHE A 10 -2.80 7.32 7.08
C PHE A 10 -3.57 6.59 5.98
N THR A 11 -4.85 6.26 6.20
CA THR A 11 -5.62 5.43 5.27
C THR A 11 -5.88 6.12 3.94
N THR A 12 -6.12 7.44 3.95
CA THR A 12 -6.35 8.20 2.72
C THR A 12 -5.07 8.37 1.90
N ALA A 13 -3.95 8.76 2.52
CA ALA A 13 -2.70 8.96 1.81
C ALA A 13 -2.10 7.63 1.32
N SER A 14 -2.04 6.61 2.17
CA SER A 14 -1.50 5.30 1.77
C SER A 14 -2.38 4.62 0.73
N GLY A 15 -3.71 4.70 0.86
CA GLY A 15 -4.66 4.18 -0.13
C GLY A 15 -4.49 4.83 -1.50
N ALA A 16 -4.40 6.17 -1.56
CA ALA A 16 -4.15 6.89 -2.81
C ALA A 16 -2.78 6.54 -3.42
N GLY A 17 -1.74 6.42 -2.59
CA GLY A 17 -0.40 6.04 -3.04
C GLY A 17 -0.35 4.61 -3.61
N TYR A 18 -0.93 3.63 -2.91
CA TYR A 18 -1.03 2.25 -3.41
C TYR A 18 -1.89 2.17 -4.66
N GLY A 19 -3.04 2.84 -4.70
CA GLY A 19 -3.92 2.89 -5.86
C GLY A 19 -3.21 3.43 -7.11
N LEU A 20 -2.48 4.54 -6.97
CA LEU A 20 -1.68 5.13 -8.06
C LEU A 20 -0.65 4.13 -8.60
N ILE A 21 0.11 3.48 -7.72
CA ILE A 21 1.15 2.52 -8.11
C ILE A 21 0.52 1.29 -8.79
N VAL A 22 -0.56 0.75 -8.25
CA VAL A 22 -1.27 -0.41 -8.84
C VAL A 22 -1.78 -0.09 -10.23
N LEU A 23 -2.47 1.05 -10.39
CA LEU A 23 -3.02 1.47 -11.67
C LEU A 23 -1.91 1.65 -12.72
N ALA A 24 -0.81 2.31 -12.36
CA ALA A 24 0.32 2.52 -13.27
C ALA A 24 1.03 1.21 -13.63
N ALA A 25 1.25 0.32 -12.66
CA ALA A 25 1.88 -0.99 -12.88
C ALA A 25 1.05 -1.86 -13.82
N LEU A 26 -0.27 -1.92 -13.62
CA LEU A 26 -1.18 -2.67 -14.49
C LEU A 26 -1.26 -2.04 -15.89
N ALA A 27 -1.43 -0.71 -15.98
CA ALA A 27 -1.49 -0.01 -17.25
C ALA A 27 -0.23 -0.23 -18.09
N ALA A 28 0.96 -0.19 -17.48
CA ALA A 28 2.21 -0.47 -18.19
C ALA A 28 2.33 -1.93 -18.62
N THR A 29 1.86 -2.88 -17.79
CA THR A 29 1.85 -4.32 -18.11
C THR A 29 0.98 -4.61 -19.34
N PHE A 30 -0.14 -3.92 -19.49
CA PHE A 30 -1.03 -4.02 -20.66
C PHE A 30 -0.63 -3.10 -21.82
N GLY A 31 0.49 -2.38 -21.73
CA GLY A 31 0.96 -1.46 -22.78
C GLY A 31 0.09 -0.21 -22.95
N LEU A 32 -0.76 0.12 -21.98
CA LEU A 32 -1.63 1.30 -22.00
C LEU A 32 -0.87 2.60 -21.69
N VAL A 33 0.25 2.50 -20.96
CA VAL A 33 1.15 3.63 -20.70
C VAL A 33 2.60 3.22 -20.94
N PRO A 34 3.43 4.10 -21.53
CA PRO A 34 4.84 3.83 -21.71
C PRO A 34 5.61 4.05 -20.38
N PRO A 35 6.55 3.17 -20.01
CA PRO A 35 7.37 3.30 -18.79
C PRO A 35 8.48 4.33 -18.97
N THR A 36 8.12 5.58 -19.25
CA THR A 36 9.06 6.69 -19.45
C THR A 36 9.65 7.17 -18.13
N ARG A 37 10.85 7.77 -18.18
CA ARG A 37 11.52 8.30 -16.98
C ARG A 37 10.66 9.27 -16.19
N TRP A 38 10.03 10.24 -16.87
CA TRP A 38 9.25 11.28 -16.21
C TRP A 38 8.00 10.71 -15.54
N LEU A 39 7.29 9.81 -16.23
CA LEU A 39 6.14 9.13 -15.64
C LEU A 39 6.55 8.28 -14.43
N GLY A 40 7.69 7.58 -14.52
CA GLY A 40 8.23 6.83 -13.39
C GLY A 40 8.54 7.71 -12.18
N LEU A 41 9.20 8.85 -12.37
CA LEU A 41 9.49 9.80 -11.28
C LEU A 41 8.21 10.31 -10.60
N VAL A 42 7.19 10.68 -11.38
CA VAL A 42 5.92 11.18 -10.84
C VAL A 42 5.16 10.07 -10.12
N VAL A 43 4.94 8.92 -10.77
CA VAL A 43 4.14 7.80 -10.21
C VAL A 43 4.79 7.24 -8.95
N PHE A 44 6.07 6.87 -9.01
CA PHE A 44 6.74 6.24 -7.87
C PHE A 44 7.14 7.26 -6.81
N GLY A 45 7.53 8.48 -7.19
CA GLY A 45 7.82 9.55 -6.25
C GLY A 45 6.59 9.99 -5.47
N LEU A 46 5.47 10.27 -6.16
CA LEU A 46 4.22 10.63 -5.50
C LEU A 46 3.62 9.44 -4.75
N GLY A 47 3.54 8.27 -5.39
CA GLY A 47 2.95 7.07 -4.80
C GLY A 47 3.66 6.62 -3.53
N LEU A 48 4.98 6.38 -3.60
CA LEU A 48 5.75 5.99 -2.41
C LEU A 48 5.86 7.13 -1.40
N GLY A 49 5.86 8.39 -1.84
CA GLY A 49 5.79 9.56 -0.97
C GLY A 49 4.52 9.57 -0.12
N MET A 50 3.35 9.35 -0.74
CA MET A 50 2.06 9.28 -0.05
C MET A 50 1.97 8.08 0.88
N VAL A 51 2.46 6.90 0.46
CA VAL A 51 2.54 5.71 1.34
C VAL A 51 3.42 5.99 2.55
N THR A 52 4.59 6.61 2.35
CA THR A 52 5.52 6.95 3.43
C THR A 52 4.90 7.95 4.40
N ALA A 53 4.29 9.02 3.87
CA ALA A 53 3.62 10.04 4.69
C ALA A 53 2.48 9.43 5.51
N GLY A 54 1.70 8.52 4.91
CA GLY A 54 0.66 7.78 5.62
C GLY A 54 1.24 6.91 6.74
N LEU A 55 2.25 6.08 6.44
CA LEU A 55 2.86 5.18 7.42
C LEU A 55 3.49 5.96 8.59
N LEU A 56 4.18 7.08 8.32
CA LEU A 56 4.71 7.94 9.36
C LEU A 56 3.59 8.56 10.20
N SER A 57 2.50 9.01 9.57
CA SER A 57 1.32 9.51 10.28
C SER A 57 0.75 8.49 11.26
N SER A 58 0.76 7.20 10.91
CA SER A 58 0.31 6.12 11.81
C SER A 58 1.14 6.04 13.11
N THR A 59 2.36 6.55 13.14
CA THR A 59 3.18 6.49 14.37
C THR A 59 2.84 7.61 15.37
N PHE A 60 2.26 8.72 14.92
CA PHE A 60 2.01 9.89 15.77
C PHE A 60 0.89 9.69 16.81
N HIS A 61 0.06 8.67 16.66
CA HIS A 61 -0.96 8.32 17.66
C HIS A 61 -0.52 7.19 18.60
N LEU A 62 0.70 6.67 18.45
CA LEU A 62 1.24 5.68 19.36
C LEU A 62 1.68 6.36 20.65
N GLY A 63 1.22 5.84 21.80
CA GLY A 63 1.70 6.32 23.09
C GLY A 63 3.16 5.98 23.40
N ARG A 64 3.74 5.01 22.67
CA ARG A 64 5.13 4.53 22.80
C ARG A 64 5.75 4.21 21.42
N PRO A 65 6.13 5.23 20.64
CA PRO A 65 6.61 5.06 19.26
C PRO A 65 7.87 4.17 19.17
N GLU A 66 8.70 4.12 20.21
CA GLU A 66 9.89 3.27 20.29
C GLU A 66 9.56 1.77 20.24
N ARG A 67 8.29 1.39 20.47
CA ARG A 67 7.79 0.02 20.41
C ARG A 67 7.00 -0.27 19.14
N ALA A 68 6.96 0.65 18.17
CA ALA A 68 6.21 0.48 16.92
C ALA A 68 6.60 -0.79 16.16
N TRP A 69 7.88 -1.19 16.21
CA TRP A 69 8.36 -2.43 15.59
C TRP A 69 7.65 -3.69 16.10
N ARG A 70 7.08 -3.68 17.31
CA ARG A 70 6.32 -4.84 17.83
C ARG A 70 5.02 -5.05 17.05
N ALA A 71 4.49 -4.03 16.40
CA ALA A 71 3.28 -4.12 15.58
C ALA A 71 3.44 -5.11 14.42
N VAL A 72 4.65 -5.34 13.91
CA VAL A 72 4.90 -6.29 12.81
C VAL A 72 5.19 -7.73 13.27
N SER A 73 5.23 -7.99 14.59
CA SER A 73 5.60 -9.31 15.13
C SER A 73 4.48 -10.37 15.07
N GLN A 74 3.21 -9.95 15.06
CA GLN A 74 2.03 -10.82 15.18
C GLN A 74 1.33 -11.06 13.83
N TRP A 75 2.07 -11.09 12.73
CA TRP A 75 1.53 -11.17 11.36
C TRP A 75 0.72 -12.45 11.08
N ARG A 76 0.94 -13.51 11.86
CA ARG A 76 0.15 -14.75 11.74
C ARG A 76 -1.28 -14.62 12.25
N THR A 77 -1.53 -13.77 13.24
CA THR A 77 -2.82 -13.70 13.95
C THR A 77 -3.51 -12.34 13.84
N SER A 78 -2.78 -11.26 13.52
CA SER A 78 -3.31 -9.90 13.49
C SER A 78 -3.31 -9.29 12.09
N TRP A 79 -4.48 -8.80 11.63
CA TRP A 79 -4.61 -8.07 10.36
C TRP A 79 -3.82 -6.77 10.34
N LEU A 80 -3.78 -6.05 11.47
CA LEU A 80 -2.94 -4.85 11.61
C LEU A 80 -1.46 -5.16 11.41
N SER A 81 -1.02 -6.32 11.91
CA SER A 81 0.37 -6.76 11.74
C SER A 81 0.66 -7.17 10.28
N ARG A 82 -0.30 -7.81 9.61
CA ARG A 82 -0.20 -8.15 8.18
C ARG A 82 -0.15 -6.90 7.30
N GLU A 83 -0.96 -5.89 7.59
CA GLU A 83 -0.92 -4.60 6.91
C GLU A 83 0.47 -3.97 7.01
N GLY A 84 1.04 -3.88 8.23
CA GLY A 84 2.37 -3.31 8.42
C GLY A 84 3.48 -4.08 7.69
N VAL A 85 3.45 -5.42 7.73
CA VAL A 85 4.42 -6.25 6.99
C VAL A 85 4.25 -6.08 5.49
N ALA A 86 3.02 -6.15 4.97
CA ALA A 86 2.73 -5.99 3.54
C ALA A 86 3.15 -4.61 3.03
N ALA A 87 2.89 -3.56 3.82
CA ALA A 87 3.27 -2.20 3.50
C ALA A 87 4.79 -2.06 3.34
N ILE A 88 5.57 -2.62 4.26
CA ILE A 88 7.05 -2.62 4.20
C ILE A 88 7.54 -3.44 3.01
N VAL A 89 7.00 -4.65 2.80
CA VAL A 89 7.40 -5.54 1.70
C VAL A 89 7.14 -4.90 0.34
N THR A 90 6.06 -4.11 0.20
CA THR A 90 5.70 -3.44 -1.06
C THR A 90 6.79 -2.49 -1.58
N TYR A 91 7.60 -1.88 -0.71
CA TYR A 91 8.67 -0.96 -1.14
C TYR A 91 9.73 -1.64 -2.02
N ALA A 92 10.03 -2.91 -1.78
CA ALA A 92 11.07 -3.62 -2.53
C ALA A 92 10.71 -3.78 -4.04
N PRO A 93 9.60 -4.44 -4.41
CA PRO A 93 9.23 -4.55 -5.83
C PRO A 93 8.84 -3.19 -6.41
N ALA A 94 8.21 -2.29 -5.66
CA ALA A 94 7.82 -0.96 -6.16
C ALA A 94 9.03 -0.08 -6.46
N GLY A 95 10.03 -0.07 -5.59
CA GLY A 95 11.27 0.68 -5.79
C GLY A 95 12.07 0.14 -6.97
N LEU A 96 12.20 -1.18 -7.09
CA LEU A 96 12.84 -1.82 -8.24
C LEU A 96 12.08 -1.53 -9.54
N LEU A 97 10.76 -1.60 -9.53
CA LEU A 97 9.94 -1.23 -10.68
C LEU A 97 10.15 0.23 -11.08
N GLY A 98 10.15 1.14 -10.11
CA GLY A 98 10.46 2.56 -10.35
C GLY A 98 11.84 2.75 -10.97
N LEU A 99 12.86 2.04 -10.50
CA LEU A 99 14.19 2.06 -11.11
C LEU A 99 14.18 1.58 -12.57
N THR A 100 13.41 0.54 -12.90
CA THR A 100 13.29 0.10 -14.30
C THR A 100 12.70 1.19 -15.20
N TRP A 101 11.71 1.95 -14.72
CA TRP A 101 11.11 3.03 -15.51
C TRP A 101 12.03 4.24 -15.61
N ILE A 102 12.70 4.62 -14.52
CA ILE A 102 13.51 5.83 -14.44
C ILE A 102 14.85 5.68 -15.18
N VAL A 103 15.48 4.51 -15.08
CA VAL A 103 16.82 4.27 -15.62
C VAL A 103 16.78 3.58 -16.98
N VAL A 104 15.96 2.55 -17.12
CA VAL A 104 15.93 1.69 -18.31
C VAL A 104 14.89 2.15 -19.34
N GLU A 105 13.85 2.89 -18.90
CA GLU A 105 12.74 3.36 -19.73
C GLU A 105 12.04 2.25 -20.53
N ARG A 106 12.09 1.03 -19.98
CA ARG A 106 11.51 -0.17 -20.56
C ARG A 106 11.15 -1.15 -19.44
N LEU A 107 9.99 -1.78 -19.57
CA LEU A 107 9.53 -2.76 -18.61
C LEU A 107 10.27 -4.11 -18.79
N GLY A 108 10.21 -4.69 -20.00
CA GLY A 108 10.74 -6.02 -20.26
C GLY A 108 10.11 -7.10 -19.38
N VAL A 109 10.69 -8.31 -19.38
CA VAL A 109 10.16 -9.43 -18.57
C VAL A 109 10.31 -9.14 -17.07
N ILE A 110 11.49 -8.67 -16.64
CA ILE A 110 11.78 -8.38 -15.23
C ILE A 110 10.85 -7.27 -14.69
N GLY A 111 10.69 -6.16 -15.43
CA GLY A 111 9.77 -5.10 -15.02
C GLY A 111 8.32 -5.58 -14.98
N GLY A 112 7.90 -6.48 -15.86
CA GLY A 112 6.56 -7.07 -15.84
C GLY A 112 6.32 -7.90 -14.57
N LEU A 113 7.29 -8.72 -14.19
CA LEU A 113 7.24 -9.49 -12.93
C LEU A 113 7.22 -8.56 -11.71
N LEU A 114 8.03 -7.49 -11.73
CA LEU A 114 8.03 -6.47 -10.66
C LEU A 114 6.70 -5.71 -10.61
N ALA A 115 6.06 -5.43 -11.74
CA ALA A 115 4.75 -4.80 -11.81
C ALA A 115 3.66 -5.67 -11.17
N ILE A 116 3.63 -6.96 -11.51
CA ILE A 116 2.70 -7.92 -10.89
C ILE A 116 2.96 -8.05 -9.39
N ALA A 117 4.22 -8.22 -8.98
CA ALA A 117 4.59 -8.33 -7.57
C ALA A 117 4.22 -7.07 -6.77
N THR A 118 4.48 -5.89 -7.34
CA THR A 118 4.11 -4.59 -6.75
C THR A 118 2.60 -4.47 -6.60
N ALA A 119 1.85 -4.76 -7.67
CA ALA A 119 0.39 -4.66 -7.64
C ALA A 119 -0.21 -5.63 -6.61
N ALA A 120 0.26 -6.88 -6.57
CA ALA A 120 -0.18 -7.86 -5.60
C ALA A 120 0.11 -7.45 -4.16
N ALA A 121 1.32 -6.94 -3.86
CA ALA A 121 1.69 -6.51 -2.53
C ALA A 121 0.91 -5.26 -2.07
N ALA A 122 0.72 -4.29 -2.96
CA ALA A 122 -0.07 -3.09 -2.70
C ALA A 122 -1.55 -3.42 -2.46
N LEU A 123 -2.17 -4.24 -3.32
CA LEU A 123 -3.55 -4.71 -3.15
C LEU A 123 -3.72 -5.52 -1.87
N PHE A 124 -2.76 -6.39 -1.54
CA PHE A 124 -2.79 -7.14 -0.29
C PHE A 124 -2.69 -6.22 0.93
N THR A 125 -1.91 -5.14 0.85
CA THR A 125 -1.83 -4.13 1.92
C THR A 125 -3.19 -3.47 2.14
N VAL A 126 -3.83 -2.99 1.07
CA VAL A 126 -5.16 -2.35 1.13
C VAL A 126 -6.24 -3.34 1.61
N TYR A 127 -6.15 -4.60 1.16
CA TYR A 127 -7.01 -5.68 1.65
C TYR A 127 -6.86 -5.88 3.17
N CYS A 128 -5.62 -5.86 3.68
CA CYS A 128 -5.37 -5.98 5.12
C CYS A 128 -6.00 -4.81 5.88
N THR A 129 -5.92 -3.57 5.36
CA THR A 129 -6.61 -2.40 5.92
C THR A 129 -8.12 -2.65 6.03
N GLY A 130 -8.76 -3.12 4.96
CA GLY A 130 -10.19 -3.47 4.97
C GLY A 130 -10.52 -4.59 5.98
N MET A 131 -9.64 -5.59 6.10
CA MET A 131 -9.83 -6.70 7.04
C MET A 131 -9.73 -6.29 8.52
N ILE A 132 -8.99 -5.23 8.86
CA ILE A 132 -8.99 -4.68 10.21
C ILE A 132 -10.41 -4.30 10.62
N TYR A 133 -11.15 -3.64 9.74
CA TYR A 133 -12.54 -3.26 9.97
C TYR A 133 -13.49 -4.46 9.89
N ALA A 134 -13.32 -5.32 8.88
CA ALA A 134 -14.17 -6.50 8.69
C ALA A 134 -14.12 -7.47 9.88
N ALA A 135 -12.98 -7.57 10.58
CA ALA A 135 -12.81 -8.48 11.71
C ALA A 135 -13.42 -7.96 13.03
N LEU A 136 -13.83 -6.69 13.11
CA LEU A 136 -14.35 -6.07 14.34
C LEU A 136 -15.80 -6.48 14.63
N ARG A 137 -15.97 -7.57 15.39
CA ARG A 137 -17.29 -8.09 15.80
C ARG A 137 -18.16 -7.09 16.58
N THR A 138 -17.55 -6.10 17.21
CA THR A 138 -18.25 -5.10 18.04
C THR A 138 -19.01 -4.06 17.23
N VAL A 139 -18.66 -3.84 15.95
CA VAL A 139 -19.31 -2.88 15.07
C VAL A 139 -20.00 -3.62 13.93
N ARG A 140 -21.31 -3.86 14.08
CA ARG A 140 -22.09 -4.69 13.16
C ARG A 140 -22.04 -4.22 11.70
N GLN A 141 -21.99 -2.90 11.47
CA GLN A 141 -21.92 -2.29 10.14
C GLN A 141 -20.59 -2.61 9.43
N TRP A 142 -19.53 -2.87 10.19
CA TRP A 142 -18.22 -3.19 9.65
C TRP A 142 -17.98 -4.71 9.60
N HIS A 143 -18.62 -5.49 10.47
CA HIS A 143 -18.45 -6.94 10.52
C HIS A 143 -19.22 -7.67 9.40
N GLN A 144 -18.82 -7.44 8.15
CA GLN A 144 -19.39 -8.09 6.97
C GLN A 144 -18.33 -8.34 5.91
N PRO A 145 -18.47 -9.40 5.09
CA PRO A 145 -17.45 -9.78 4.11
C PRO A 145 -17.23 -8.75 3.01
N LEU A 146 -18.18 -7.83 2.80
CA LEU A 146 -18.08 -6.78 1.78
C LEU A 146 -17.10 -5.67 2.12
N VAL A 147 -16.71 -5.50 3.39
CA VAL A 147 -15.84 -4.37 3.78
C VAL A 147 -14.48 -4.45 3.10
N ALA A 148 -13.82 -5.61 3.10
CA ALA A 148 -12.50 -5.72 2.50
C ALA A 148 -12.48 -5.51 0.96
N PRO A 149 -13.43 -6.07 0.18
CA PRO A 149 -13.57 -5.75 -1.24
C PRO A 149 -13.84 -4.27 -1.52
N ILE A 150 -14.66 -3.59 -0.72
CA ILE A 150 -14.97 -2.16 -0.90
C ILE A 150 -13.72 -1.27 -0.77
N TYR A 151 -12.70 -1.70 -0.02
CA TYR A 151 -11.44 -0.95 0.07
C TYR A 151 -10.59 -1.03 -1.20
N ILE A 152 -10.86 -2.00 -2.09
CA ILE A 152 -10.08 -2.24 -3.32
C ILE A 152 -10.75 -1.63 -4.56
N VAL A 153 -12.07 -1.48 -4.55
CA VAL A 153 -12.90 -0.96 -5.66
C VAL A 153 -13.01 0.55 -5.60
#